data_AF-A0A7K2NTY4-F1
#
_entry.id   AF-A0A7K2NTY4-F1
#
_cell.length_a   1.000
_cell.length_b   1.000
_cell.length_c   1.000
_cell.angle_alpha   90.00
_cell.angle_beta   90.00
_cell.angle_gamma   90.00
#
_symmetry.space_group_name_H-M   'P 1'
#
loop_
_entity.id
_entity.type
_entity.pdbx_description
1 polymer ?
#
loop_
_entity_poly.entity_id
_entity_poly.type
_entity_poly.pdbx_seq_one_letter_code
_entity_poly.pdbx_strand_id
1 'polypeptide(L)'
;AAVTELFSYVYRPEAAWEAPKPYLHPVRTLSGAVVTDYRPNDHRWHKGLQLTASHLSGQNLWGGNTYVHGEGYRALPERVGSMAHVSFEEIGVEADRAVIAERLTWHPHGGELWAEEERRVEVRDVDPDTGSWTLTWTSAVTNRRAEPLRFGS
;
A
#
# COMPACT_ATOMS: atom_id res chain seq x y z
N ALA A 1 -10.34 -18.01 -24.45
CA ALA A 1 -10.85 -17.30 -23.25
C ALA A 1 -10.53 -15.81 -23.40
N ALA A 2 -11.33 -14.92 -22.82
CA ALA A 2 -10.97 -13.51 -22.74
C ALA A 2 -9.74 -13.35 -21.84
N VAL A 3 -8.84 -12.41 -22.18
CA VAL A 3 -7.70 -12.07 -21.32
C VAL A 3 -8.21 -11.28 -20.12
N THR A 4 -7.81 -11.68 -18.91
CA THR A 4 -8.18 -10.99 -17.65
C THR A 4 -6.99 -10.21 -17.13
N GLU A 5 -7.16 -8.91 -16.89
CA GLU A 5 -6.20 -8.12 -16.11
C GLU A 5 -6.23 -8.58 -14.64
N LEU A 6 -5.08 -8.96 -14.07
CA LEU A 6 -5.04 -9.40 -12.67
C LEU A 6 -5.12 -8.23 -11.70
N PHE A 7 -4.38 -7.15 -11.97
CA PHE A 7 -4.45 -5.91 -11.22
C PHE A 7 -3.83 -4.71 -11.92
N SER A 8 -4.12 -3.53 -11.37
CA SER A 8 -3.37 -2.29 -11.61
C SER A 8 -2.58 -1.89 -10.37
N TYR A 9 -1.34 -1.45 -10.56
CA TYR A 9 -0.49 -0.88 -9.49
C TYR A 9 -0.47 0.65 -9.57
N VAL A 10 -1.06 1.31 -8.58
CA VAL A 10 -1.13 2.77 -8.53
C VAL A 10 -0.10 3.26 -7.53
N TYR A 11 0.86 4.06 -7.99
CA TYR A 11 1.98 4.55 -7.18
C TYR A 11 2.07 6.08 -7.09
N ARG A 12 1.28 6.80 -7.90
CA ARG A 12 1.24 8.27 -7.85
C ARG A 12 0.44 8.71 -6.63
N PRO A 13 0.89 9.77 -5.91
CA PRO A 13 0.18 10.26 -4.75
C PRO A 13 -1.19 10.85 -5.14
N GLU A 14 -2.17 10.66 -4.27
CA GLU A 14 -3.53 11.18 -4.41
C GLU A 14 -3.83 12.22 -3.32
N ALA A 15 -4.88 12.03 -2.52
CA ALA A 15 -5.32 12.99 -1.51
C ALA A 15 -4.48 12.92 -0.23
N ALA A 16 -3.97 14.07 0.25
CA ALA A 16 -3.17 14.18 1.46
C ALA A 16 -3.85 13.56 2.70
N TRP A 17 -5.16 13.83 2.88
CA TRP A 17 -5.94 13.29 3.99
C TRP A 17 -6.09 11.76 3.96
N GLU A 18 -5.91 11.14 2.79
CA GLU A 18 -5.98 9.68 2.64
C GLU A 18 -4.62 9.00 2.81
N ALA A 19 -3.63 9.74 3.33
CA ALA A 19 -2.24 9.31 3.45
C ALA A 19 -1.72 8.70 2.13
N PRO A 20 -1.36 9.50 1.12
CA PRO A 20 -1.02 8.96 -0.20
C PRO A 20 0.07 7.89 -0.09
N LYS A 21 -0.16 6.74 -0.73
CA LYS A 21 0.73 5.56 -0.76
C LYS A 21 0.38 4.66 -1.94
N PRO A 22 1.31 3.83 -2.45
CA PRO A 22 0.99 2.89 -3.52
C PRO A 22 0.07 1.75 -3.07
N TYR A 23 -0.78 1.29 -3.98
CA TYR A 23 -1.74 0.20 -3.75
C TYR A 23 -2.03 -0.60 -5.03
N LEU A 24 -2.56 -1.81 -4.84
CA LEU A 24 -3.09 -2.67 -5.91
C LEU A 24 -4.62 -2.58 -5.93
N HIS A 25 -5.20 -2.09 -7.02
CA HIS A 25 -6.66 -2.15 -7.24
C HIS A 25 -6.99 -1.92 -8.73
N PRO A 26 -7.96 -2.66 -9.31
CA PRO A 26 -8.62 -3.83 -8.73
C PRO A 26 -7.64 -5.01 -8.60
N VAL A 27 -7.88 -5.94 -7.69
CA VAL A 27 -7.26 -7.29 -7.76
C VAL A 27 -8.36 -8.26 -8.17
N ARG A 28 -8.07 -9.15 -9.14
CA ARG A 28 -9.06 -10.04 -9.76
C ARG A 28 -8.68 -11.51 -9.68
N THR A 29 -9.69 -12.38 -9.62
CA THR A 29 -9.55 -13.81 -9.97
C THR A 29 -9.29 -13.98 -11.47
N LEU A 30 -8.89 -15.17 -11.94
CA LEU A 30 -8.74 -15.42 -13.39
C LEU A 30 -10.07 -15.31 -14.16
N SER A 31 -11.20 -15.55 -13.49
CA SER A 31 -12.55 -15.34 -14.03
C SER A 31 -12.97 -13.86 -14.07
N GLY A 32 -12.16 -12.94 -13.56
CA GLY A 32 -12.39 -11.50 -13.60
C GLY A 32 -13.11 -10.91 -12.37
N ALA A 33 -13.48 -11.73 -11.38
CA ALA A 33 -14.15 -11.26 -10.17
C ALA A 33 -13.20 -10.37 -9.34
N VAL A 34 -13.65 -9.17 -8.95
CA VAL A 34 -12.87 -8.27 -8.07
C VAL A 34 -12.86 -8.82 -6.64
N VAL A 35 -11.69 -8.88 -6.01
CA VAL A 35 -11.54 -9.33 -4.61
C VAL A 35 -11.11 -8.21 -3.65
N THR A 36 -11.01 -6.98 -4.13
CA THR A 36 -10.64 -5.78 -3.37
C THR A 36 -11.68 -4.68 -3.49
N ASP A 37 -11.89 -3.91 -2.44
CA ASP A 37 -12.69 -2.68 -2.47
C ASP A 37 -11.82 -1.42 -2.67
N TYR A 38 -12.44 -0.30 -3.01
CA TYR A 38 -11.77 0.98 -3.22
C TYR A 38 -12.59 2.17 -2.73
N ARG A 39 -12.03 2.90 -1.76
CA ARG A 39 -12.59 4.11 -1.15
C ARG A 39 -14.05 3.96 -0.73
N PRO A 40 -14.37 2.99 0.17
CA PRO A 40 -15.70 2.89 0.76
C PRO A 40 -16.11 4.23 1.39
N ASN A 41 -17.42 4.47 1.43
CA ASN A 41 -18.00 5.76 1.81
C ASN A 41 -17.63 6.22 3.23
N ASP A 42 -17.42 5.29 4.15
CA ASP A 42 -17.07 5.54 5.56
C ASP A 42 -15.56 5.56 5.81
N HIS A 43 -14.75 4.98 4.92
CA HIS A 43 -13.29 4.87 5.02
C HIS A 43 -12.61 5.12 3.67
N ARG A 44 -12.75 6.34 3.13
CA ARG A 44 -12.25 6.72 1.80
C ARG A 44 -10.73 6.57 1.60
N TRP A 45 -9.96 6.39 2.68
CA TRP A 45 -8.52 6.11 2.64
C TRP A 45 -8.17 4.63 2.44
N HIS A 46 -9.16 3.73 2.46
CA HIS A 46 -8.95 2.31 2.14
C HIS A 46 -8.90 2.11 0.63
N LYS A 47 -7.77 1.60 0.13
CA LYS A 47 -7.54 1.41 -1.31
C LYS A 47 -6.93 0.04 -1.54
N GLY A 48 -7.74 -0.88 -2.07
CA GLY A 48 -7.33 -2.21 -2.47
C GLY A 48 -6.41 -2.91 -1.47
N LEU A 49 -5.30 -3.46 -1.99
CA LEU A 49 -4.23 -4.05 -1.16
C LEU A 49 -3.05 -3.08 -1.07
N GLN A 50 -2.70 -2.69 0.16
CA GLN A 50 -1.61 -1.75 0.45
C GLN A 50 -0.99 -2.04 1.83
N LEU A 51 0.29 -1.71 1.99
CA LEU A 51 0.94 -1.65 3.31
C LEU A 51 0.65 -0.30 3.97
N THR A 52 0.37 -0.31 5.27
CA THR A 52 -0.05 0.88 6.02
C THR A 52 0.34 0.77 7.50
N ALA A 53 0.31 1.90 8.22
CA ALA A 53 0.44 1.94 9.68
C ALA A 53 -0.52 2.99 10.26
N SER A 54 -1.50 2.55 11.06
CA SER A 54 -2.45 3.46 11.73
C SER A 54 -1.78 4.31 12.81
N HIS A 55 -0.71 3.79 13.40
CA HIS A 55 0.12 4.51 14.36
C HIS A 55 1.61 4.20 14.12
N LEU A 56 2.36 5.20 13.67
CA LEU A 56 3.80 5.14 13.45
C LEU A 56 4.44 6.28 14.22
N SER A 57 5.06 6.01 15.37
CA SER A 57 5.69 7.02 16.23
C SER A 57 4.81 8.27 16.47
N GLY A 58 3.50 8.07 16.69
CA GLY A 58 2.51 9.14 16.88
C GLY A 58 1.83 9.67 15.60
N GLN A 59 2.27 9.25 14.41
CA GLN A 59 1.71 9.67 13.12
C GLN A 59 0.79 8.60 12.52
N ASN A 60 -0.13 9.05 11.67
CA ASN A 60 -1.10 8.22 10.96
C ASN A 60 -0.67 8.08 9.50
N LEU A 61 -0.13 6.92 9.13
CA LEU A 61 0.15 6.56 7.74
C LEU A 61 -0.96 5.66 7.17
N TRP A 62 -2.11 5.57 7.80
CA TRP A 62 -3.31 4.92 7.28
C TRP A 62 -4.24 5.89 6.57
N GLY A 63 -4.22 7.15 6.98
CA GLY A 63 -5.09 8.20 6.47
C GLY A 63 -6.36 8.33 7.31
N GLY A 64 -7.15 9.34 6.99
CA GLY A 64 -8.39 9.61 7.68
C GLY A 64 -8.21 10.02 9.14
N ASN A 65 -9.25 9.76 9.92
CA ASN A 65 -9.27 10.09 11.34
C ASN A 65 -8.24 9.25 12.11
N THR A 66 -7.59 9.88 13.07
CA THR A 66 -6.66 9.20 13.99
C THR A 66 -7.41 8.74 15.22
N TYR A 67 -7.23 7.48 15.62
CA TYR A 67 -7.74 7.00 16.90
C TYR A 67 -6.93 7.58 18.06
N VAL A 68 -7.62 8.15 19.04
CA VAL A 68 -7.05 8.64 20.29
C VAL A 68 -7.68 7.83 21.43
N HIS A 69 -6.84 7.12 22.19
CA HIS A 69 -7.32 6.28 23.28
C HIS A 69 -8.11 7.10 24.31
N GLY A 70 -9.31 6.63 24.66
CA GLY A 70 -10.25 7.33 25.54
C GLY A 70 -11.13 8.39 24.86
N GLU A 71 -10.80 8.80 23.62
CA GLU A 71 -11.53 9.84 22.88
C GLU A 71 -12.16 9.37 21.57
N GLY A 72 -11.71 8.23 21.03
CA GLY A 72 -12.17 7.68 19.76
C GLY A 72 -11.48 8.33 18.55
N TYR A 73 -12.13 8.24 17.38
CA TYR A 73 -11.60 8.77 16.12
C TYR A 73 -11.75 10.29 16.05
N ARG A 74 -10.63 10.99 15.85
CA ARG A 74 -10.55 12.45 15.73
C ARG A 74 -9.97 12.86 14.38
N ALA A 75 -10.48 13.98 13.84
CA ALA A 75 -9.90 14.60 12.66
C ALA A 75 -8.62 15.36 13.06
N LEU A 76 -7.47 14.71 12.90
CA LEU A 76 -6.14 15.24 13.23
C LEU A 76 -5.27 15.28 11.96
N PRO A 77 -5.55 16.20 11.01
CA PRO A 77 -4.81 16.31 9.74
C PRO A 77 -3.31 16.49 9.93
N GLU A 78 -2.89 17.15 11.00
CA GLU A 78 -1.48 17.36 11.38
C GLU A 78 -0.73 16.08 11.80
N ARG A 79 -1.41 14.92 11.81
CA ARG A 79 -0.80 13.61 12.03
C ARG A 79 -0.75 12.75 10.77
N VAL A 80 -1.38 13.18 9.66
CA VAL A 80 -1.48 12.35 8.47
C VAL A 80 -0.21 12.45 7.64
N GLY A 81 0.51 11.32 7.56
CA GLY A 81 1.74 11.17 6.79
C GLY A 81 1.50 10.59 5.38
N SER A 82 2.57 10.10 4.76
CA SER A 82 2.52 9.50 3.42
C SER A 82 3.61 8.44 3.21
N MET A 83 3.45 7.64 2.14
CA MET A 83 4.50 6.80 1.58
C MET A 83 4.63 7.16 0.10
N ALA A 84 5.80 7.60 -0.34
CA ALA A 84 6.01 8.11 -1.69
C ALA A 84 6.88 7.15 -2.51
N HIS A 85 6.42 6.84 -3.72
CA HIS A 85 7.23 6.16 -4.74
C HIS A 85 8.45 7.00 -5.10
N VAL A 86 9.62 6.35 -5.15
CA VAL A 86 10.90 6.96 -5.55
C VAL A 86 11.31 6.47 -6.94
N SER A 87 11.42 5.16 -7.10
CA SER A 87 11.88 4.52 -8.34
C SER A 87 11.36 3.09 -8.45
N PHE A 88 11.23 2.61 -9.68
CA PHE A 88 11.14 1.17 -9.94
C PHE A 88 12.55 0.61 -10.09
N GLU A 89 12.83 -0.47 -9.37
CA GLU A 89 14.05 -1.25 -9.53
C GLU A 89 13.86 -2.36 -10.57
N GLU A 90 12.62 -2.89 -10.67
CA GLU A 90 12.26 -3.92 -11.65
C GLU A 90 10.79 -3.80 -12.04
N ILE A 91 10.51 -3.87 -13.34
CA ILE A 91 9.19 -4.17 -13.87
C ILE A 91 9.38 -5.22 -14.94
N GLY A 92 8.81 -6.40 -14.72
CA GLY A 92 9.01 -7.56 -15.58
C GLY A 92 7.75 -8.40 -15.73
N VAL A 93 7.54 -8.94 -16.93
CA VAL A 93 6.48 -9.90 -17.22
C VAL A 93 7.09 -11.03 -18.03
N GLU A 94 6.88 -12.25 -17.55
CA GLU A 94 7.20 -13.51 -18.20
C GLU A 94 5.88 -14.31 -18.39
N ALA A 95 5.96 -15.50 -18.98
CA ALA A 95 4.77 -16.27 -19.34
C ALA A 95 3.89 -16.66 -18.13
N ASP A 96 4.51 -16.94 -16.98
CA ASP A 96 3.88 -17.45 -15.76
C ASP A 96 4.14 -16.56 -14.54
N ARG A 97 4.80 -15.41 -14.73
CA ARG A 97 5.25 -14.52 -13.66
C ARG A 97 5.17 -13.06 -14.05
N ALA A 98 4.80 -12.21 -13.10
CA ALA A 98 4.97 -10.76 -13.22
C ALA A 98 5.59 -10.21 -11.94
N VAL A 99 6.36 -9.13 -12.06
CA VAL A 99 7.02 -8.50 -10.92
C VAL A 99 7.02 -6.99 -11.04
N ILE A 100 6.79 -6.36 -9.89
CA ILE A 100 7.00 -4.94 -9.64
C ILE A 100 7.89 -4.84 -8.40
N ALA A 101 9.10 -4.31 -8.56
CA ALA A 101 9.97 -3.95 -7.45
C ALA A 101 10.20 -2.43 -7.45
N GLU A 102 10.05 -1.81 -6.29
CA GLU A 102 10.19 -0.36 -6.13
C GLU A 102 10.89 0.04 -4.84
N ARG A 103 11.38 1.27 -4.83
CA ARG A 103 11.82 1.99 -3.64
C ARG A 103 10.80 3.03 -3.25
N LEU A 104 10.59 3.14 -1.94
CA LEU A 104 9.62 4.02 -1.30
C LEU A 104 10.26 4.78 -0.15
N THR A 105 9.70 5.94 0.17
CA THR A 105 10.04 6.70 1.36
C THR A 105 8.81 6.97 2.20
N TRP A 106 8.97 6.88 3.52
CA TRP A 106 7.89 7.05 4.50
C TRP A 106 8.09 8.37 5.21
N HIS A 107 7.02 9.15 5.30
CA HIS A 107 7.05 10.51 5.83
C HIS A 107 5.94 10.72 6.86
N PRO A 108 6.23 11.39 8.00
CA PRO A 108 5.19 11.93 8.85
C PRO A 108 4.50 13.12 8.14
N HIS A 109 3.52 13.73 8.80
CA HIS A 109 2.87 14.94 8.28
C HIS A 109 3.88 16.07 7.94
N GLY A 110 4.94 16.23 8.73
CA GLY A 110 5.98 17.25 8.51
C GLY A 110 6.83 17.03 7.25
N GLY A 111 6.74 15.85 6.62
CA GLY A 111 7.44 15.54 5.38
C GLY A 111 8.88 15.04 5.57
N GLU A 112 9.41 14.98 6.80
CA GLU A 112 10.75 14.47 7.05
C GLU A 112 10.89 13.01 6.61
N LEU A 113 12.08 12.60 6.17
CA LEU A 113 12.34 11.20 5.84
C LEU A 113 12.43 10.38 7.14
N TRP A 114 11.48 9.46 7.35
CA TRP A 114 11.47 8.57 8.51
C TRP A 114 11.94 7.16 8.20
N ALA A 115 11.57 6.63 7.03
CA ALA A 115 11.96 5.30 6.62
C ALA A 115 12.13 5.23 5.11
N GLU A 116 12.96 4.30 4.67
CA GLU A 116 12.99 3.82 3.29
C GLU A 116 12.40 2.41 3.25
N GLU A 117 11.69 2.08 2.19
CA GLU A 117 11.15 0.75 1.95
C GLU A 117 11.61 0.25 0.58
N GLU A 118 12.09 -0.99 0.55
CA GLU A 118 12.24 -1.78 -0.68
C GLU A 118 11.07 -2.75 -0.74
N ARG A 119 10.25 -2.65 -1.79
CA ARG A 119 9.04 -3.44 -1.96
C ARG A 119 9.11 -4.28 -3.21
N ARG A 120 8.64 -5.52 -3.11
CA ARG A 120 8.46 -6.44 -4.24
C ARG A 120 7.06 -7.04 -4.22
N VAL A 121 6.36 -6.92 -5.34
CA VAL A 121 5.06 -7.55 -5.62
C VAL A 121 5.23 -8.53 -6.77
N GLU A 122 4.84 -9.78 -6.57
CA GLU A 122 4.99 -10.85 -7.57
C GLU A 122 3.67 -11.58 -7.82
N VAL A 123 3.40 -11.84 -9.09
CA VAL A 123 2.43 -12.83 -9.56
C VAL A 123 3.18 -14.10 -9.90
N ARG A 124 2.69 -15.25 -9.46
CA ARG A 124 3.19 -16.58 -9.85
C ARG A 124 2.06 -17.61 -9.83
N ASP A 125 2.38 -18.84 -10.22
CA ASP A 125 1.50 -20.01 -10.12
C ASP A 125 0.14 -19.79 -10.82
N VAL A 126 0.14 -19.18 -12.01
CA VAL A 126 -1.08 -18.92 -12.78
C VAL A 126 -1.62 -20.23 -13.34
N ASP A 127 -2.77 -20.68 -12.82
CA ASP A 127 -3.40 -21.95 -13.16
C ASP A 127 -4.82 -21.72 -13.72
N PRO A 128 -4.99 -21.76 -15.05
CA PRO A 128 -6.29 -21.62 -15.70
C PRO A 128 -7.29 -22.75 -15.37
N ASP A 129 -6.84 -23.96 -15.04
CA ASP A 129 -7.72 -25.10 -14.78
C ASP A 129 -8.41 -24.94 -13.43
N THR A 130 -7.69 -24.46 -12.42
CA THR A 130 -8.25 -24.13 -11.10
C THR A 130 -8.80 -22.70 -11.01
N GLY A 131 -8.46 -21.83 -11.97
CA GLY A 131 -8.85 -20.43 -11.99
C GLY A 131 -8.10 -19.58 -10.96
N SER A 132 -6.91 -20.02 -10.54
CA SER A 132 -6.14 -19.45 -9.43
C SER A 132 -4.80 -18.86 -9.88
N TRP A 133 -4.26 -17.97 -9.04
CA TRP A 133 -2.92 -17.42 -9.15
C TRP A 133 -2.47 -16.92 -7.78
N THR A 134 -1.18 -16.76 -7.57
CA THR A 134 -0.60 -16.35 -6.30
C THR A 134 -0.02 -14.94 -6.38
N LEU A 135 -0.42 -14.08 -5.45
CA LEU A 135 0.23 -12.79 -5.18
C LEU A 135 1.21 -12.94 -4.01
N THR A 136 2.45 -12.50 -4.16
CA THR A 136 3.41 -12.36 -3.06
C THR A 136 3.80 -10.91 -2.87
N TRP A 137 3.85 -10.50 -1.62
CA TRP A 137 4.28 -9.17 -1.19
C TRP A 137 5.46 -9.31 -0.24
N THR A 138 6.58 -8.69 -0.57
CA THR A 138 7.74 -8.56 0.31
C THR A 138 8.04 -7.08 0.49
N SER A 139 8.32 -6.67 1.72
CA SER A 139 8.69 -5.30 2.07
C SER A 139 9.79 -5.32 3.13
N ALA A 140 10.86 -4.57 2.88
CA ALA A 140 11.94 -4.35 3.83
C ALA A 140 11.97 -2.85 4.18
N VAL A 141 11.67 -2.52 5.44
CA VAL A 141 11.58 -1.13 5.92
C VAL A 141 12.81 -0.81 6.76
N THR A 142 13.58 0.20 6.35
CA THR A 142 14.77 0.67 7.04
C THR A 142 14.47 2.01 7.73
N ASN A 143 14.56 2.03 9.06
CA ASN A 143 14.44 3.26 9.84
C ASN A 143 15.61 4.21 9.51
N ARG A 144 15.31 5.47 9.19
CA ARG A 144 16.31 6.52 8.91
C ARG A 144 16.45 7.53 10.05
N ARG A 145 15.67 7.38 11.13
CA ARG A 145 15.73 8.24 12.32
C ARG A 145 16.82 7.79 13.27
N ALA A 146 17.32 8.72 14.09
CA ALA A 146 18.24 8.44 15.19
C ALA A 146 17.56 7.77 16.40
N GLU A 147 16.24 7.66 16.39
CA GLU A 147 15.41 7.08 17.44
C GLU A 147 14.52 5.96 16.87
N PRO A 148 13.96 5.07 17.71
CA PRO A 148 13.13 3.96 17.25
C PRO A 148 11.91 4.42 16.45
N LEU A 149 11.68 3.79 15.30
CA LEU A 149 10.42 3.87 14.56
C LEU A 149 9.41 2.88 15.18
N ARG A 150 8.44 3.39 15.94
CA ARG A 150 7.49 2.58 16.72
C ARG A 150 6.22 2.33 15.93
N PHE A 151 5.92 1.07 15.65
CA PHE A 151 4.63 0.64 15.13
C PHE A 151 3.64 0.40 16.28
N GLY A 152 2.39 0.80 16.09
CA GLY A 152 1.28 0.55 17.00
C GLY A 152 -0.03 0.40 16.23
N SER A 153 -1.10 0.13 16.99
CA SER A 153 -2.47 0.00 16.49
C SER A 153 -3.43 0.77 17.38
#